data_AF-A0A966Q2T7-F1
#
_entry.id   AF-A0A966Q2T7-F1
#
_cell.length_a   1.000
_cell.length_b   1.000
_cell.length_c   1.000
_cell.angle_alpha   90.00
_cell.angle_beta   90.00
_cell.angle_gamma   90.00
#
_symmetry.space_group_name_H-M   'P 1'
#
loop_
_entity.id
_entity.type
_entity.pdbx_description
1 polymer ?
#
loop_
_entity_poly.entity_id
_entity_poly.type
_entity_poly.pdbx_seq_one_letter_code
_entity_poly.pdbx_strand_id
1 'polypeptide(L)'
;MSIYRRLYEQAYGPIPKDSSGRSYEIHHIDGNRKNNDLSNLRCVSIQEHYDIHFAQGDWAACHRIATKMKLDPKTVSEMSKRNVRNMIENGTHPFVGGEHHRKLAREGRHSAQIRSALGINPFQDSEWKRQNAIKLVEEGRHPSQSKKECPHCKGLFSITGYKRHVSICEHNPYKVKNKYKAPEKKQCPYCMGYYDPGNYKKHHGENCKNKEEVKNGFIQPVHI
;
A
#
# COMPACT_ATOMS: atom_id res chain seq x y z
N MET A 1 15.13 16.90 -23.70
CA MET A 1 15.94 18.07 -23.27
C MET A 1 14.99 19.13 -22.72
N SER A 2 15.31 19.77 -21.58
CA SER A 2 14.43 20.82 -21.02
C SER A 2 14.49 22.12 -21.84
N ILE A 3 13.41 22.89 -21.84
CA ILE A 3 13.30 24.14 -22.62
C ILE A 3 14.38 25.14 -22.23
N TYR A 4 14.59 25.38 -20.94
CA TYR A 4 15.61 26.30 -20.42
C TYR A 4 17.04 25.88 -20.79
N ARG A 5 17.32 24.58 -20.86
CA ARG A 5 18.64 24.09 -21.27
C ARG A 5 18.91 24.43 -22.73
N ARG A 6 17.91 24.22 -23.59
CA ARG A 6 18.00 24.59 -25.01
C ARG A 6 18.19 26.10 -25.20
N LEU A 7 17.44 26.92 -24.48
CA LEU A 7 17.56 28.38 -24.54
C LEU A 7 18.96 28.84 -24.13
N TYR A 8 19.50 28.28 -23.04
CA TYR A 8 20.85 28.58 -22.59
C TYR A 8 21.89 28.16 -23.64
N GLU A 9 21.81 26.94 -24.16
CA GLU A 9 22.76 26.43 -25.17
C GLU A 9 22.72 27.23 -26.49
N GLN A 10 21.54 27.74 -26.87
CA GLN A 10 21.40 28.62 -28.04
C GLN A 10 22.05 30.00 -27.85
N ALA A 11 21.99 30.55 -26.63
CA ALA A 11 22.53 31.88 -26.34
C ALA A 11 24.03 31.87 -26.01
N TYR A 12 24.50 30.84 -25.30
CA TYR A 12 25.85 30.79 -24.73
C TYR A 12 26.72 29.63 -25.23
N GLY A 13 26.16 28.73 -26.05
CA GLY A 13 26.86 27.56 -26.58
C GLY A 13 26.79 26.33 -25.66
N PRO A 14 27.59 25.29 -25.95
CA PRO A 14 27.49 24.00 -25.27
C PRO A 14 27.82 24.12 -23.77
N ILE A 15 27.06 23.41 -22.95
CA ILE A 15 27.26 23.43 -21.49
C ILE A 15 28.58 22.73 -21.13
N PRO A 16 29.46 23.39 -20.35
CA PRO A 16 30.74 22.82 -19.93
C PRO A 16 30.61 21.50 -19.17
N LYS A 17 31.71 20.75 -19.16
CA LYS A 17 31.87 19.53 -18.35
C LYS A 17 32.95 19.74 -17.30
N ASP A 18 32.77 19.13 -16.14
CA ASP A 18 33.79 19.11 -15.09
C ASP A 18 34.93 18.13 -15.42
N SER A 19 35.95 18.09 -14.55
CA SER A 19 37.11 17.19 -14.68
C SER A 19 36.75 15.71 -14.66
N SER A 20 35.56 15.36 -14.16
CA SER A 20 35.01 14.00 -14.16
C SER A 20 34.08 13.73 -15.36
N GLY A 21 34.00 14.65 -16.32
CA GLY A 21 33.18 14.55 -17.52
C GLY A 21 31.68 14.80 -17.29
N ARG A 22 31.26 15.29 -16.13
CA ARG A 22 29.86 15.58 -15.82
C ARG A 22 29.49 16.96 -16.34
N SER A 23 28.37 17.08 -17.03
CA SER A 23 27.89 18.37 -17.50
C SER A 23 27.39 19.24 -16.34
N TYR A 24 27.65 20.53 -16.45
CA TYR A 24 27.11 21.53 -15.54
C TYR A 24 25.57 21.55 -15.64
N GLU A 25 24.92 22.06 -14.60
CA GLU A 25 23.47 22.15 -14.51
C GLU A 25 23.03 23.62 -14.69
N ILE A 26 21.83 23.80 -15.25
CA ILE A 26 21.22 25.12 -15.37
C ILE A 26 20.25 25.30 -14.20
N HIS A 27 20.49 26.34 -13.40
CA HIS A 27 19.68 26.72 -12.26
C HIS A 27 18.90 28.00 -12.54
N HIS A 28 17.68 28.08 -12.00
CA HIS A 28 16.83 29.26 -12.04
C HIS A 28 17.10 30.12 -10.80
N ILE A 29 17.64 31.32 -10.96
CA ILE A 29 18.07 32.20 -9.85
C ILE A 29 16.89 32.51 -8.91
N ASP A 30 15.70 32.76 -9.46
CA ASP A 30 14.47 33.03 -8.72
C ASP A 30 13.76 31.77 -8.17
N GLY A 31 14.28 30.57 -8.44
CA GLY A 31 13.65 29.28 -8.10
C GLY A 31 12.39 28.94 -8.91
N ASN A 32 11.92 29.83 -9.79
CA ASN A 32 10.74 29.63 -10.62
C ASN A 32 11.10 28.96 -11.94
N ARG A 33 10.88 27.65 -12.00
CA ARG A 33 11.13 26.81 -13.19
C ARG A 33 10.36 27.23 -14.46
N LYS A 34 9.36 28.11 -14.34
CA LYS A 34 8.59 28.64 -15.48
C LYS A 34 9.21 29.92 -16.05
N ASN A 35 9.99 30.66 -15.27
CA ASN A 35 10.67 31.87 -15.71
C ASN A 35 11.95 31.49 -16.48
N ASN A 36 11.86 31.42 -17.81
CA ASN A 36 12.98 31.00 -18.66
C ASN A 36 13.76 32.17 -19.27
N ASP A 37 13.62 33.38 -18.72
CA ASP A 37 14.44 34.52 -19.14
C ASP A 37 15.92 34.19 -18.97
N LEU A 38 16.74 34.49 -19.98
CA LEU A 38 18.17 34.13 -19.97
C LEU A 38 18.91 34.72 -18.77
N SER A 39 18.52 35.93 -18.34
CA SER A 39 19.05 36.58 -17.13
C SER A 39 18.68 35.87 -15.83
N ASN A 40 17.65 35.02 -15.83
CA ASN A 40 17.25 34.19 -14.69
C ASN A 40 17.92 32.80 -14.70
N LEU A 41 18.64 32.44 -15.77
CA LEU A 41 19.32 31.16 -15.89
C LEU A 41 20.81 31.32 -15.57
N ARG A 42 21.32 30.44 -14.69
CA ARG A 42 22.75 30.37 -14.39
C ARG A 42 23.27 28.96 -14.64
N CYS A 43 24.36 28.84 -15.39
CA CYS A 43 25.11 27.59 -15.49
C CYS A 43 26.00 27.44 -14.26
N VAL A 44 25.80 26.36 -13.51
CA VAL A 44 26.48 26.08 -12.25
C VAL A 44 27.00 24.65 -12.26
N SER A 45 28.11 24.41 -11.57
CA SER A 45 28.58 23.06 -11.30
C SER A 45 27.54 22.29 -10.46
N ILE A 46 27.63 20.96 -10.46
CA ILE A 46 26.73 20.13 -9.64
C ILE A 46 26.89 20.42 -8.14
N GLN A 47 28.09 20.79 -7.70
CA GLN A 47 28.38 21.17 -6.32
C GLN A 47 27.72 22.51 -5.99
N GLU A 48 27.91 23.54 -6.82
CA GLU A 48 27.25 24.82 -6.63
C GLU A 48 25.72 24.68 -6.63
N HIS A 49 25.17 23.83 -7.50
CA HIS A 49 23.72 23.58 -7.52
C HIS A 49 23.22 22.93 -6.22
N TYR A 50 24.01 22.01 -5.65
CA TYR A 50 23.74 21.43 -4.34
C TYR A 50 23.77 22.50 -3.24
N ASP A 51 24.80 23.33 -3.23
CA ASP A 51 25.02 24.36 -2.20
C ASP A 51 23.92 25.42 -2.22
N ILE A 52 23.44 25.82 -3.40
CA ILE A 52 22.31 26.75 -3.54
C ILE A 52 21.04 26.18 -2.90
N HIS A 53 20.67 24.94 -3.24
CA HIS A 53 19.48 24.31 -2.65
C HIS A 53 19.65 24.01 -1.17
N PHE A 54 20.87 23.71 -0.73
CA PHE A 54 21.19 23.49 0.68
C PHE A 54 20.98 24.78 1.49
N ALA A 55 21.47 25.92 0.98
CA ALA A 55 21.27 27.22 1.58
C ALA A 55 19.79 27.65 1.59
N GLN A 56 19.02 27.26 0.58
CA GLN A 56 17.56 27.49 0.51
C GLN A 56 16.74 26.56 1.41
N GLY A 57 17.33 25.50 1.96
CA GLY A 57 16.61 24.49 2.73
C GLY A 57 15.71 23.58 1.88
N ASP A 58 15.92 23.52 0.56
CA ASP A 58 15.22 22.58 -0.35
C ASP A 58 15.89 21.20 -0.27
N TRP A 59 15.59 20.50 0.82
CA TRP A 59 16.15 19.18 1.11
C TRP A 59 15.80 18.13 0.05
N ALA A 60 14.67 18.28 -0.64
CA ALA A 60 14.26 17.38 -1.73
C ALA A 60 15.17 17.55 -2.95
N ALA A 61 15.48 18.79 -3.36
CA ALA A 61 16.44 19.06 -4.42
C ALA A 61 17.85 18.60 -4.02
N CYS A 62 18.29 18.90 -2.79
CA CYS A 62 19.57 18.43 -2.24
C CYS A 62 19.70 16.91 -2.32
N HIS A 63 18.66 16.15 -1.94
CA HIS A 63 18.67 14.69 -2.02
C HIS A 63 18.89 14.18 -3.45
N ARG A 64 18.20 14.77 -4.44
CA ARG A 64 18.35 14.38 -5.85
C ARG A 64 19.76 14.69 -6.38
N ILE A 65 20.31 15.84 -6.03
CA ILE A 65 21.65 16.25 -6.47
C ILE A 65 22.73 15.40 -5.77
N ALA A 66 22.63 15.18 -4.46
CA ALA A 66 23.53 14.31 -3.70
C ALA A 66 23.58 12.89 -4.28
N THR A 67 22.44 12.36 -4.72
CA THR A 67 22.36 11.04 -5.39
C THR A 67 23.12 11.04 -6.72
N LYS A 68 22.95 12.08 -7.55
CA LYS A 68 23.70 12.25 -8.82
C LYS A 68 25.20 12.40 -8.60
N MET A 69 25.60 13.12 -7.55
CA MET A 69 26.99 13.29 -7.15
C MET A 69 27.64 11.99 -6.65
N LYS A 70 26.82 10.98 -6.32
CA LYS A 70 27.23 9.72 -5.66
C LYS A 70 27.89 9.98 -4.32
N LEU A 71 27.33 10.90 -3.53
CA LEU A 71 27.76 11.12 -2.15
C LEU A 71 27.50 9.87 -1.30
N ASP A 72 28.15 9.85 -0.13
CA ASP A 72 28.00 8.77 0.84
C ASP A 72 26.50 8.52 1.19
N PRO A 73 26.05 7.25 1.25
CA PRO A 73 24.66 6.92 1.55
C PRO A 73 24.12 7.54 2.85
N LYS A 74 24.96 7.77 3.86
CA LYS A 74 24.56 8.42 5.11
C LYS A 74 24.17 9.88 4.86
N THR A 75 24.94 10.60 4.05
CA THR A 75 24.64 11.98 3.66
C THR A 75 23.34 12.07 2.88
N VAL A 76 23.13 11.17 1.91
CA VAL A 76 21.89 11.10 1.13
C VAL A 76 20.70 10.80 2.05
N SER A 77 20.84 9.83 2.97
CA SER A 77 19.81 9.49 3.95
C SER A 77 19.43 10.68 4.84
N GLU A 78 20.41 11.48 5.27
CA GLU A 78 20.17 12.65 6.12
C GLU A 78 19.32 13.71 5.40
N MET A 79 19.57 13.97 4.12
CA MET A 79 18.75 14.91 3.34
C MET A 79 17.29 14.44 3.26
N SER A 80 17.07 13.14 3.05
CA SER A 80 15.72 12.56 3.03
C SER A 80 15.00 12.72 4.38
N LYS A 81 15.70 12.47 5.50
CA LYS A 81 15.16 12.68 6.85
C LYS A 81 14.78 14.13 7.10
N ARG A 82 15.64 15.08 6.72
CA ARG A 82 15.35 16.52 6.85
C ARG A 82 14.15 16.93 6.02
N ASN A 83 14.04 16.44 4.79
CA ASN A 83 12.88 16.70 3.94
C ASN A 83 11.59 16.20 4.60
N VAL A 84 11.58 14.96 5.11
CA VAL A 84 10.41 14.39 5.79
C VAL A 84 10.05 15.20 7.04
N ARG A 85 11.02 15.58 7.88
CA ARG A 85 10.76 16.44 9.05
C ARG A 85 10.13 17.78 8.65
N ASN A 86 10.69 18.46 7.65
CA ASN A 86 10.17 19.72 7.12
C ASN A 86 8.72 19.55 6.61
N MET A 87 8.42 18.44 5.90
CA MET A 87 7.05 18.14 5.47
C MET A 87 6.09 17.87 6.65
N ILE A 88 6.56 17.24 7.72
CA ILE A 88 5.76 16.99 8.92
C ILE A 88 5.47 18.30 9.64
N GLU A 89 6.48 19.12 9.87
CA GLU A 89 6.37 20.44 10.51
C GLU A 89 5.41 21.36 9.75
N ASN A 90 5.50 21.37 8.41
CA ASN A 90 4.58 22.15 7.56
C ASN A 90 3.22 21.47 7.32
N GLY A 91 2.98 20.29 7.89
CA GLY A 91 1.71 19.56 7.73
C GLY A 91 1.41 19.08 6.30
N THR A 92 2.42 19.04 5.42
CA THR A 92 2.31 18.58 4.03
C THR A 92 2.66 17.10 3.84
N HIS A 93 3.12 16.43 4.91
CA HIS A 93 3.44 15.01 4.85
C HIS A 93 2.19 14.14 4.57
N PRO A 94 2.20 13.27 3.53
CA PRO A 94 1.01 12.52 3.10
C PRO A 94 0.36 11.65 4.18
N PHE A 95 1.18 11.10 5.08
CA PHE A 95 0.71 10.18 6.14
C PHE A 95 0.32 10.87 7.44
N VAL A 96 0.63 12.16 7.61
CA VAL A 96 0.24 12.90 8.83
C VAL A 96 -1.19 13.43 8.71
N GLY A 97 -1.91 13.10 7.62
CA GLY A 97 -3.32 13.46 7.47
C GLY A 97 -3.53 14.97 7.58
N GLY A 98 -2.63 15.74 6.96
CA GLY A 98 -2.61 17.19 7.02
C GLY A 98 -3.93 17.83 6.58
N GLU A 99 -4.05 19.13 6.83
CA GLU A 99 -5.27 19.88 6.49
C GLU A 99 -5.67 19.74 5.01
N HIS A 100 -4.70 19.60 4.11
CA HIS A 100 -4.95 19.32 2.70
C HIS A 100 -5.72 18.00 2.48
N HIS A 101 -5.31 16.89 3.11
CA HIS A 101 -6.02 15.62 2.99
C HIS A 101 -7.41 15.68 3.65
N ARG A 102 -7.51 16.36 4.80
CA ARG A 102 -8.81 16.61 5.47
C ARG A 102 -9.73 17.47 4.62
N LYS A 103 -9.19 18.49 3.93
CA LYS A 103 -9.91 19.34 2.98
C LYS A 103 -10.39 18.54 1.78
N LEU A 104 -9.53 17.75 1.15
CA LEU A 104 -9.93 16.87 0.04
C LEU A 104 -11.04 15.89 0.46
N ALA A 105 -10.97 15.32 1.67
CA ALA A 105 -12.04 14.46 2.18
C ALA A 105 -13.35 15.23 2.44
N ARG A 106 -13.29 16.43 3.04
CA ARG A 106 -14.46 17.30 3.26
C ARG A 106 -15.12 17.72 1.94
N GLU A 107 -14.31 18.04 0.94
CA GLU A 107 -14.77 18.41 -0.40
C GLU A 107 -15.20 17.19 -1.25
N GLY A 108 -15.14 15.97 -0.69
CA GLY A 108 -15.44 14.74 -1.43
C GLY A 108 -14.46 14.46 -2.58
N ARG A 109 -13.33 15.15 -2.62
CA ARG A 109 -12.29 15.04 -3.65
C ARG A 109 -11.29 13.91 -3.39
N HIS A 110 -11.51 13.11 -2.35
CA HIS A 110 -10.70 11.94 -2.12
C HIS A 110 -10.97 10.89 -3.21
N SER A 111 -9.93 10.40 -3.88
CA SER A 111 -10.05 9.56 -5.09
C SER A 111 -10.97 8.35 -4.91
N ALA A 112 -10.93 7.69 -3.76
CA ALA A 112 -11.83 6.58 -3.44
C ALA A 112 -13.29 7.01 -3.26
N GLN A 113 -13.54 8.18 -2.64
CA GLN A 113 -14.89 8.72 -2.45
C GLN A 113 -15.47 9.19 -3.78
N ILE A 114 -14.70 9.94 -4.59
CA ILE A 114 -15.08 10.34 -5.95
C ILE A 114 -15.45 9.10 -6.77
N ARG A 115 -14.57 8.09 -6.83
CA ARG A 115 -14.81 6.89 -7.64
C ARG A 115 -16.06 6.14 -7.20
N SER A 116 -16.32 6.09 -5.90
CA SER A 116 -17.53 5.44 -5.36
C SER A 116 -18.79 6.26 -5.68
N ALA A 117 -18.74 7.59 -5.52
CA ALA A 117 -19.86 8.48 -5.85
C ALA A 117 -20.19 8.50 -7.35
N LEU A 118 -19.18 8.42 -8.21
CA LEU A 118 -19.33 8.33 -9.66
C LEU A 118 -19.67 6.91 -10.15
N GLY A 119 -19.73 5.91 -9.25
CA GLY A 119 -19.99 4.51 -9.61
C GLY A 119 -18.87 3.82 -10.40
N ILE A 120 -17.74 4.48 -10.63
CA ILE A 120 -16.59 3.96 -11.39
C ILE A 120 -15.58 3.20 -10.51
N ASN A 121 -15.95 2.86 -9.27
CA ASN A 121 -15.07 2.13 -8.36
C ASN A 121 -14.97 0.66 -8.79
N PRO A 122 -13.82 0.18 -9.30
CA PRO A 122 -13.68 -1.20 -9.79
C PRO A 122 -13.90 -2.25 -8.68
N PHE A 123 -13.78 -1.85 -7.42
CA PHE A 123 -14.04 -2.71 -6.27
C PHE A 123 -15.53 -2.84 -5.92
N GLN A 124 -16.40 -2.06 -6.52
CA GLN A 124 -17.87 -2.16 -6.34
C GLN A 124 -18.56 -2.67 -7.61
N ASP A 125 -17.94 -2.55 -8.77
CA ASP A 125 -18.41 -3.11 -10.03
C ASP A 125 -18.27 -4.65 -10.06
N SER A 126 -19.41 -5.36 -10.01
CA SER A 126 -19.46 -6.81 -10.08
C SER A 126 -19.10 -7.37 -11.45
N GLU A 127 -19.40 -6.64 -12.52
CA GLU A 127 -19.14 -7.07 -13.89
C GLU A 127 -17.65 -6.98 -14.19
N TRP A 128 -17.03 -5.84 -13.87
CA TRP A 128 -15.58 -5.66 -14.00
C TRP A 128 -14.80 -6.74 -13.25
N LYS A 129 -15.21 -7.08 -12.01
CA LYS A 129 -14.59 -8.17 -11.24
C LYS A 129 -14.67 -9.50 -11.95
N ARG A 130 -15.85 -9.84 -12.51
CA ARG A 130 -16.07 -11.08 -13.25
C ARG A 130 -15.20 -11.12 -14.49
N GLN A 131 -15.21 -10.06 -15.30
CA GLN A 131 -14.41 -9.98 -16.53
C GLN A 131 -12.91 -10.06 -16.23
N ASN A 132 -12.43 -9.36 -15.21
CA ASN A 132 -11.03 -9.42 -14.80
C ASN A 132 -10.63 -10.82 -14.28
N ALA A 133 -11.52 -11.52 -13.56
CA ALA A 133 -11.27 -12.89 -13.14
C ALA A 133 -11.18 -13.85 -14.35
N ILE A 134 -12.10 -13.73 -15.32
CA ILE A 134 -12.08 -14.50 -16.57
C ILE A 134 -10.76 -14.26 -17.31
N LYS A 135 -10.38 -12.99 -17.51
CA LYS A 135 -9.13 -12.60 -18.16
C LYS A 135 -7.90 -13.20 -17.46
N LEU A 136 -7.85 -13.17 -16.14
CA LEU A 136 -6.75 -13.78 -15.39
C LEU A 136 -6.70 -15.30 -15.58
N VAL A 137 -7.84 -15.97 -15.73
CA VAL A 137 -7.91 -17.42 -16.00
C VAL A 137 -7.42 -17.72 -17.42
N GLU A 138 -7.87 -16.95 -18.41
CA GLU A 138 -7.45 -17.08 -19.81
C GLU A 138 -5.94 -16.88 -19.95
N GLU A 139 -5.37 -15.90 -19.25
CA GLU A 139 -3.94 -15.61 -19.25
C GLU A 139 -3.12 -16.59 -18.37
N GLY A 140 -3.75 -17.54 -17.67
CA GLY A 140 -3.06 -18.49 -16.79
C GLY A 140 -2.53 -17.87 -15.48
N ARG A 141 -2.91 -16.63 -15.18
CA ARG A 141 -2.42 -15.85 -14.02
C ARG A 141 -3.37 -15.90 -12.84
N HIS A 142 -4.50 -16.60 -12.95
CA HIS A 142 -5.46 -16.67 -11.87
C HIS A 142 -4.85 -17.43 -10.67
N PRO A 143 -4.96 -16.93 -9.43
CA PRO A 143 -4.36 -17.57 -8.26
C PRO A 143 -4.78 -19.03 -8.01
N SER A 144 -5.90 -19.48 -8.59
CA SER A 144 -6.32 -20.89 -8.55
C SER A 144 -5.51 -21.80 -9.48
N GLN A 145 -4.92 -21.26 -10.55
CA GLN A 145 -4.12 -22.02 -11.52
C GLN A 145 -2.69 -22.20 -11.03
N SER A 146 -2.17 -21.24 -10.26
CA SER A 146 -0.84 -21.34 -9.69
C SER A 146 -0.82 -22.28 -8.47
N LYS A 147 -0.04 -23.35 -8.58
CA LYS A 147 0.25 -24.28 -7.49
C LYS A 147 1.69 -24.09 -7.02
N LYS A 148 1.92 -24.30 -5.74
CA LYS A 148 3.24 -24.28 -5.11
C LYS A 148 3.45 -25.56 -4.31
N GLU A 149 4.62 -26.14 -4.49
CA GLU A 149 5.03 -27.35 -3.79
C GLU A 149 5.42 -27.04 -2.34
N CYS A 150 4.90 -27.81 -1.40
CA CYS A 150 5.28 -27.76 0.00
C CYS A 150 6.69 -28.33 0.20
N PRO A 151 7.63 -27.60 0.84
CA PRO A 151 8.99 -28.10 1.05
C PRO A 151 9.08 -29.28 2.03
N HIS A 152 7.99 -29.57 2.77
CA HIS A 152 7.97 -30.61 3.80
C HIS A 152 7.33 -31.92 3.34
N CYS A 153 6.19 -31.86 2.64
CA CYS A 153 5.47 -33.05 2.18
C CYS A 153 5.44 -33.21 0.65
N LYS A 154 6.05 -32.28 -0.10
CA LYS A 154 6.06 -32.25 -1.58
C LYS A 154 4.68 -32.22 -2.24
N GLY A 155 3.61 -31.98 -1.46
CA GLY A 155 2.27 -31.79 -1.98
C GLY A 155 2.15 -30.46 -2.72
N LEU A 156 1.34 -30.45 -3.79
CA LEU A 156 1.03 -29.25 -4.56
C LEU A 156 -0.23 -28.56 -4.01
N PHE A 157 -0.10 -27.31 -3.60
CA PHE A 157 -1.18 -26.51 -3.03
C PHE A 157 -1.40 -25.23 -3.82
N SER A 158 -2.62 -24.71 -3.84
CA SER A 158 -2.88 -23.37 -4.39
C SER A 158 -2.06 -22.31 -3.65
N ILE A 159 -1.68 -21.22 -4.32
CA ILE A 159 -0.95 -20.11 -3.67
C ILE A 159 -1.68 -19.62 -2.40
N THR A 160 -3.02 -19.55 -2.44
CA THR A 160 -3.84 -19.10 -1.31
C THR A 160 -3.80 -20.07 -0.13
N GLY A 161 -3.82 -21.39 -0.39
CA GLY A 161 -3.76 -22.43 0.64
C GLY A 161 -2.34 -22.75 1.13
N TYR A 162 -1.32 -22.43 0.33
CA TYR A 162 0.07 -22.81 0.55
C TYR A 162 0.61 -22.36 1.91
N LYS A 163 0.47 -21.08 2.26
CA LYS A 163 1.01 -20.54 3.53
C LYS A 163 0.41 -21.25 4.74
N ARG A 164 -0.91 -21.44 4.73
CA ARG A 164 -1.62 -22.16 5.78
C ARG A 164 -1.12 -23.60 5.86
N HIS A 165 -1.07 -24.30 4.73
CA HIS A 165 -0.58 -25.68 4.69
C HIS A 165 0.83 -25.81 5.26
N VAL A 166 1.81 -25.02 4.79
CA VAL A 166 3.21 -25.10 5.26
C VAL A 166 3.30 -24.94 6.78
N SER A 167 2.54 -24.01 7.37
CA SER A 167 2.56 -23.77 8.81
C SER A 167 2.05 -24.93 9.67
N ILE A 168 1.10 -25.73 9.14
CA ILE A 168 0.45 -26.85 9.85
C ILE A 168 0.83 -28.23 9.28
N CYS A 169 1.73 -28.27 8.29
CA CYS A 169 2.11 -29.50 7.61
C CYS A 169 2.63 -30.51 8.62
N GLU A 170 2.15 -31.76 8.55
CA GLU A 170 2.54 -32.79 9.52
C GLU A 170 4.04 -33.08 9.51
N HIS A 171 4.64 -32.95 8.32
CA HIS A 171 6.07 -33.14 8.03
C HIS A 171 6.92 -31.88 8.29
N ASN A 172 6.32 -30.76 8.69
CA ASN A 172 7.08 -29.56 9.06
C ASN A 172 7.67 -29.74 10.47
N PRO A 173 9.01 -29.75 10.64
CA PRO A 173 9.65 -29.90 11.94
C PRO A 173 9.36 -28.74 12.90
N TYR A 174 8.97 -27.58 12.36
CA TYR A 174 8.57 -26.39 13.10
C TYR A 174 7.05 -26.18 13.07
N LYS A 175 6.26 -27.24 12.83
CA LYS A 175 4.80 -27.10 12.71
C LYS A 175 4.24 -26.40 13.93
N VAL A 176 3.54 -25.30 13.68
CA VAL A 176 2.83 -24.60 14.75
C VAL A 176 1.60 -25.45 15.02
N LYS A 177 1.56 -26.13 16.17
CA LYS A 177 0.33 -26.80 16.62
C LYS A 177 -0.76 -25.74 16.58
N ASN A 178 -1.81 -25.98 15.81
CA ASN A 178 -2.95 -25.08 15.76
C ASN A 178 -3.50 -24.98 17.19
N LYS A 179 -3.17 -23.90 17.91
CA LYS A 179 -3.58 -23.70 19.31
C LYS A 179 -5.10 -23.56 19.44
N TYR A 180 -5.79 -23.29 18.34
CA TYR A 180 -7.23 -23.33 18.25
C TYR A 180 -7.69 -24.79 18.18
N LYS A 181 -7.84 -25.44 19.35
CA LYS A 181 -8.78 -26.57 19.44
C LYS A 181 -10.12 -26.04 18.95
N ALA A 182 -10.73 -26.73 17.98
CA ALA A 182 -12.12 -26.45 17.63
C ALA A 182 -12.92 -26.51 18.94
N PRO A 183 -13.70 -25.47 19.27
CA PRO A 183 -14.46 -25.48 20.50
C PRO A 183 -15.38 -26.70 20.48
N GLU A 184 -15.45 -27.40 21.61
CA GLU A 184 -16.31 -28.56 21.75
C GLU A 184 -17.75 -28.14 21.45
N LYS A 185 -18.35 -28.75 20.43
CA LYS A 185 -19.73 -28.46 20.07
C LYS A 185 -20.64 -28.95 21.18
N LYS A 186 -21.55 -28.09 21.63
CA LYS A 186 -22.55 -28.43 22.64
C LYS A 186 -23.88 -28.72 21.96
N GLN A 187 -24.72 -29.53 22.59
CA GLN A 187 -26.05 -29.83 22.07
C GLN A 187 -27.07 -28.83 22.63
N CYS A 188 -27.95 -28.32 21.77
CA CYS A 188 -29.03 -27.41 22.19
C CYS A 188 -30.14 -28.23 22.87
N PRO A 189 -30.62 -27.83 24.07
CA PRO A 189 -31.66 -28.58 24.78
C PRO A 189 -33.04 -28.51 24.08
N TYR A 190 -33.24 -27.55 23.17
CA TYR A 190 -34.53 -27.34 22.51
C TYR A 190 -34.61 -27.96 21.11
N CYS A 191 -33.53 -27.92 20.32
CA CYS A 191 -33.55 -28.46 18.95
C CYS A 191 -32.64 -29.67 18.73
N MET A 192 -31.92 -30.11 19.76
CA MET A 192 -30.95 -31.22 19.72
C MET A 192 -29.82 -31.05 18.68
N GLY A 193 -29.73 -29.88 18.04
CA GLY A 193 -28.66 -29.53 17.12
C GLY A 193 -27.36 -29.20 17.87
N TYR A 194 -26.24 -29.64 17.31
CA TYR A 194 -24.91 -29.27 17.78
C TYR A 194 -24.55 -27.84 17.37
N TYR A 195 -24.02 -27.06 18.30
CA TYR A 195 -23.64 -25.67 18.09
C TYR A 195 -22.25 -25.35 18.67
N ASP A 196 -21.58 -24.37 18.07
CA ASP A 196 -20.37 -23.79 18.65
C ASP A 196 -20.76 -22.84 19.80
N PRO A 197 -20.11 -22.88 20.98
CA PRO A 197 -20.49 -22.08 22.15
C PRO A 197 -20.72 -20.58 21.89
N GLY A 198 -19.96 -19.98 20.96
CA GLY A 198 -20.14 -18.58 20.56
C GLY A 198 -21.47 -18.27 19.85
N ASN A 199 -22.12 -19.28 19.27
CA ASN A 199 -23.40 -19.17 18.57
C ASN A 199 -24.61 -19.45 19.47
N TYR A 200 -24.40 -19.91 20.71
CA TYR A 200 -25.50 -20.28 21.59
C TYR A 200 -26.50 -19.15 21.77
N LYS A 201 -26.04 -17.96 22.14
CA LYS A 201 -26.88 -16.79 22.38
C LYS A 201 -27.56 -16.26 21.12
N LYS A 202 -27.07 -16.57 19.92
CA LYS A 202 -27.61 -16.04 18.67
C LYS A 202 -28.75 -16.89 18.11
N HIS A 203 -28.64 -18.22 18.20
CA HIS A 203 -29.53 -19.14 17.48
C HIS A 203 -30.04 -20.32 18.32
N HIS A 204 -29.56 -20.48 19.55
CA HIS A 204 -29.92 -21.59 20.44
C HIS A 204 -30.32 -21.07 21.81
N GLY A 205 -30.57 -21.99 22.76
CA GLY A 205 -31.04 -21.62 24.08
C GLY A 205 -32.35 -20.85 24.00
N GLU A 206 -32.39 -19.69 24.65
CA GLU A 206 -33.57 -18.83 24.68
C GLU A 206 -34.04 -18.33 23.30
N ASN A 207 -33.13 -18.31 22.31
CA ASN A 207 -33.39 -17.87 20.94
C ASN A 207 -33.56 -19.05 19.97
N CYS A 208 -33.69 -20.27 20.48
CA CYS A 208 -33.91 -21.44 19.65
C CYS A 208 -35.31 -21.42 19.05
N LYS A 209 -35.43 -21.69 17.74
CA LYS A 209 -36.72 -21.75 17.03
C LYS A 209 -37.68 -22.79 17.61
N ASN A 210 -37.17 -23.92 18.11
CA ASN A 210 -37.98 -25.03 18.63
C ASN A 210 -38.31 -24.89 20.13
N LYS A 211 -37.97 -23.76 20.75
CA LYS A 211 -38.17 -23.54 22.20
C LYS A 211 -39.65 -23.56 22.58
N GLU A 212 -40.49 -22.90 21.79
CA GLU A 212 -41.93 -22.83 22.07
C GLU A 212 -42.61 -24.19 21.86
N GLU A 213 -42.14 -25.00 20.91
CA GLU A 213 -42.63 -26.37 20.70
C GLU A 213 -42.30 -27.29 21.88
N VAL A 214 -41.10 -27.16 22.46
CA VAL A 214 -40.71 -27.88 23.68
C VAL A 214 -41.47 -27.38 24.91
N LYS A 215 -41.68 -26.06 25.06
CA LYS A 215 -42.47 -25.47 26.16
C LYS A 215 -43.93 -25.89 26.13
N ASN A 216 -44.51 -25.98 24.94
CA ASN A 216 -45.90 -26.37 24.73
C ASN A 216 -46.09 -27.90 24.79
N GLY A 217 -45.05 -28.67 25.10
CA GLY A 217 -45.12 -30.12 25.32
C GLY A 217 -45.21 -30.95 24.05
N PHE A 218 -45.04 -30.36 22.85
CA PHE A 218 -45.04 -31.09 21.59
C PHE A 218 -43.78 -31.91 21.37
N ILE A 219 -42.69 -31.56 22.07
CA ILE A 219 -41.39 -32.24 22.01
C ILE A 219 -40.88 -32.38 23.45
N GLN A 220 -40.47 -33.60 23.86
CA GLN A 220 -39.94 -33.81 25.21
C GLN A 220 -38.53 -33.21 25.36
N PRO A 221 -38.27 -32.41 26.42
CA PRO A 221 -36.92 -31.97 26.73
C PRO A 221 -36.10 -33.15 27.27
N VAL A 222 -34.86 -33.30 26.80
CA VAL A 222 -33.92 -34.27 27.34
C VAL A 222 -33.14 -33.62 28.47
N HIS A 223 -33.18 -34.21 29.66
CA HIS A 223 -32.31 -33.83 30.77
C HIS A 223 -30.85 -34.17 30.42
N ILE A 224 -29.99 -33.15 30.43
CA ILE A 224 -28.53 -33.29 30.34
C ILE A 224 -27.98 -33.52 31.74
#